data_AF-B7US93-F1
#
_entry.id   AF-B7US93-F1
#
_cell.length_a   1.000
_cell.length_b   1.000
_cell.length_c   1.000
_cell.angle_alpha   90.00
_cell.angle_beta   90.00
_cell.angle_gamma   90.00
#
_symmetry.space_group_name_H-M   'P 1'
#
loop_
_entity.id
_entity.type
_entity.pdbx_description
1 polymer ?
#
loop_
_entity_poly.entity_id
_entity_poly.type
_entity_poly.pdbx_seq_one_letter_code
_entity_poly.pdbx_strand_id
1 'polypeptide(L)'
;MNMQIFIAPAATVAAVCLAAYFALRNERKKKALEIRTTQLDRISELVNRASTNLMQYTGTLASILEAHAKDNYLPNKKFDINVISKWKDCLDESEVWAIDIQQLRTCQHSLEFHREKEWAEWKKIIPPLLDKINQFFLISKPGQPVTFINGQNKTADELLVFSRYLRKQTAEIESVRQLLLSQMREEFIELTSFEPVTMFSLFKSIKKNVMQFFCISALKN
;
A
#
# COMPACT_ATOMS: atom_id res chain seq x y z
N MET A 1 2.44 63.43 -27.69
CA MET A 1 1.49 62.49 -27.05
C MET A 1 2.27 61.70 -26.01
N ASN A 2 2.04 61.94 -24.72
CA ASN A 2 2.88 61.40 -23.64
C ASN A 2 2.68 59.88 -23.51
N MET A 3 3.66 59.09 -23.95
CA MET A 3 3.67 57.62 -23.80
C MET A 3 3.42 57.17 -22.35
N GLN A 4 3.75 57.99 -21.35
CA GLN A 4 3.49 57.74 -19.93
C GLN A 4 2.01 57.51 -19.59
N ILE A 5 1.06 58.11 -20.33
CA ILE A 5 -0.37 57.97 -20.05
C ILE A 5 -0.88 56.55 -20.37
N PHE A 6 -0.24 55.86 -21.33
CA PHE A 6 -0.61 54.49 -21.72
C PHE A 6 0.16 53.41 -20.96
N ILE A 7 1.29 53.74 -20.33
CA ILE A 7 2.14 52.78 -19.59
C ILE A 7 1.48 52.34 -18.28
N ALA A 8 0.90 53.25 -17.50
CA ALA A 8 0.30 52.91 -16.21
C ALA A 8 -0.96 52.01 -16.32
N PRO A 9 -1.90 52.25 -17.27
CA PRO A 9 -3.01 51.35 -17.51
C PRO A 9 -2.55 49.97 -18.02
N ALA A 10 -1.59 49.94 -18.95
CA ALA A 10 -1.04 48.69 -19.49
C ALA A 10 -0.32 47.87 -18.40
N ALA A 11 0.44 48.52 -17.52
CA ALA A 11 1.11 47.87 -16.40
C ALA A 11 0.09 47.29 -15.39
N THR A 12 -0.99 48.02 -15.10
CA THR A 12 -2.07 47.54 -14.22
C THR A 12 -2.77 46.32 -14.81
N VAL A 13 -3.11 46.35 -16.09
CA VAL A 13 -3.73 45.19 -16.78
C VAL A 13 -2.78 43.99 -16.78
N ALA A 14 -1.50 44.19 -17.11
CA ALA A 14 -0.50 43.13 -17.07
C ALA A 14 -0.34 42.53 -15.65
N ALA A 15 -0.33 43.38 -14.61
CA ALA A 15 -0.25 42.93 -13.22
C ALA A 15 -1.47 42.10 -12.82
N VAL A 16 -2.69 42.51 -13.20
CA VAL A 16 -3.93 41.75 -12.95
C VAL A 16 -3.91 40.42 -13.70
N CYS A 17 -3.53 40.41 -14.98
CA CYS A 17 -3.43 39.18 -15.76
C CYS A 17 -2.40 38.20 -15.18
N LEU A 18 -1.25 38.69 -14.74
CA LEU A 18 -0.23 37.87 -14.06
C LEU A 18 -0.73 37.33 -12.72
N ALA A 19 -1.38 38.17 -11.91
CA ALA A 19 -1.96 37.76 -10.64
C ALA A 19 -3.02 36.67 -10.83
N ALA A 20 -3.93 36.84 -11.81
CA ALA A 20 -4.93 35.84 -12.18
C ALA A 20 -4.29 34.54 -12.67
N TYR A 21 -3.25 34.63 -13.50
CA TYR A 21 -2.50 33.45 -13.96
C TYR A 21 -1.86 32.68 -12.79
N PHE A 22 -1.22 33.38 -11.85
CA PHE A 22 -0.63 32.74 -10.67
C PHE A 22 -1.68 32.13 -9.73
N ALA A 23 -2.79 32.82 -9.52
CA ALA A 23 -3.91 32.29 -8.74
C ALA A 23 -4.44 30.98 -9.35
N LEU A 24 -4.77 30.98 -10.64
CA LEU A 24 -5.25 29.79 -11.34
C LEU A 24 -4.22 28.65 -11.35
N ARG A 25 -2.95 28.96 -11.55
CA ARG A 25 -1.86 27.96 -11.51
C ARG A 25 -1.73 27.33 -10.13
N ASN A 26 -1.78 28.15 -9.08
CA ASN A 26 -1.66 27.66 -7.70
C ASN A 26 -2.89 26.85 -7.29
N GLU A 27 -4.09 27.26 -7.69
CA GLU A 27 -5.31 26.45 -7.49
C GLU A 27 -5.24 25.10 -8.19
N ARG A 28 -4.82 25.05 -9.46
CA ARG A 28 -4.65 23.78 -10.18
C ARG A 28 -3.66 22.86 -9.48
N LYS A 29 -2.53 23.40 -9.03
CA LYS A 29 -1.53 22.64 -8.27
C LYS A 29 -2.07 22.17 -6.93
N LYS A 30 -2.80 23.02 -6.20
CA LYS A 30 -3.43 22.68 -4.93
C LYS A 30 -4.43 21.53 -5.10
N LYS A 31 -5.32 21.61 -6.09
CA LYS A 31 -6.27 20.53 -6.39
C LYS A 31 -5.56 19.22 -6.78
N ALA A 32 -4.52 19.31 -7.62
CA ALA A 32 -3.73 18.13 -7.97
C ALA A 32 -3.03 17.51 -6.76
N LEU A 33 -2.54 18.34 -5.83
CA LEU A 33 -1.95 17.90 -4.58
C LEU A 33 -2.98 17.21 -3.69
N GLU A 34 -4.15 17.83 -3.47
CA GLU A 34 -5.25 17.27 -2.67
C GLU A 34 -5.72 15.92 -3.20
N ILE A 35 -5.83 15.77 -4.53
CA ILE A 35 -6.20 14.48 -5.15
C ILE A 35 -5.15 13.41 -4.83
N ARG A 36 -3.86 13.74 -4.99
CA ARG A 36 -2.77 12.79 -4.73
C ARG A 36 -2.68 12.40 -3.25
N THR A 37 -2.77 13.37 -2.34
CA THR A 37 -2.71 13.08 -0.89
C THR A 37 -3.92 12.25 -0.45
N THR A 38 -5.13 12.58 -0.92
CA THR A 38 -6.34 11.79 -0.61
C THR A 38 -6.24 10.36 -1.12
N GLN A 39 -5.69 10.18 -2.32
CA GLN A 39 -5.47 8.85 -2.89
C GLN A 39 -4.43 8.06 -2.09
N LEU A 40 -3.35 8.71 -1.66
CA LEU A 40 -2.29 8.10 -0.86
C LEU A 40 -2.80 7.67 0.52
N ASP A 41 -3.58 8.52 1.18
CA ASP A 41 -4.25 8.20 2.46
C ASP A 41 -5.21 7.03 2.31
N ARG A 42 -5.98 6.99 1.21
CA ARG A 42 -6.90 5.88 0.95
C ARG A 42 -6.15 4.56 0.75
N ILE A 43 -5.07 4.55 -0.03
CA ILE A 43 -4.30 3.33 -0.30
C ILE A 43 -3.55 2.88 0.95
N SER A 44 -2.98 3.81 1.72
CA SER A 44 -2.28 3.47 2.97
C SER A 44 -3.20 2.83 3.99
N GLU A 45 -4.43 3.34 4.14
CA GLU A 45 -5.43 2.74 5.02
C GLU A 45 -5.87 1.35 4.53
N LEU A 46 -6.04 1.17 3.21
CA LEU A 46 -6.36 -0.15 2.64
C LEU A 46 -5.25 -1.17 2.90
N VAL A 47 -3.98 -0.78 2.71
CA VAL A 47 -2.82 -1.61 3.04
C VAL A 47 -2.83 -1.97 4.52
N ASN A 48 -2.99 -0.98 5.38
CA ASN A 48 -2.97 -1.18 6.82
C ASN A 48 -4.05 -2.16 7.28
N ARG A 49 -5.31 -1.96 6.85
CA ARG A 49 -6.43 -2.82 7.20
C ARG A 49 -6.27 -4.24 6.65
N ALA A 50 -5.98 -4.36 5.36
CA ALA A 50 -5.86 -5.66 4.71
C ALA A 50 -4.72 -6.49 5.31
N SER A 51 -3.55 -5.89 5.55
CA SER A 51 -2.43 -6.57 6.21
C SER A 51 -2.76 -6.97 7.63
N THR A 52 -3.39 -6.08 8.42
CA THR A 52 -3.73 -6.37 9.82
C THR A 52 -4.75 -7.52 9.92
N ASN A 53 -5.80 -7.50 9.10
CA ASN A 53 -6.78 -8.57 9.04
C ASN A 53 -6.12 -9.91 8.67
N LEU A 54 -5.25 -9.91 7.65
CA LEU A 54 -4.55 -11.12 7.24
C LEU A 54 -3.61 -11.66 8.32
N MET A 55 -2.87 -10.78 9.01
CA MET A 55 -1.99 -11.15 10.12
C MET A 55 -2.75 -11.77 11.28
N GLN A 56 -3.91 -11.20 11.62
CA GLN A 56 -4.79 -11.74 12.65
C GLN A 56 -5.30 -13.12 12.25
N TYR A 57 -5.79 -13.27 11.02
CA TYR A 57 -6.25 -14.56 10.51
C TYR A 57 -5.15 -15.62 10.55
N THR A 58 -3.96 -15.34 10.00
CA THR A 58 -2.88 -16.31 9.92
C THR A 58 -2.32 -16.66 11.30
N GLY A 59 -2.24 -15.68 12.21
CA GLY A 59 -1.83 -15.88 13.59
C GLY A 59 -2.82 -16.73 14.39
N THR A 60 -4.12 -16.49 14.22
CA THR A 60 -5.19 -17.27 14.86
C THR A 60 -5.23 -18.69 14.29
N LEU A 61 -5.17 -18.85 12.97
CA LEU A 61 -5.13 -20.16 12.32
C LEU A 61 -3.91 -20.99 12.77
N ALA A 62 -2.74 -20.36 12.84
CA ALA A 62 -1.53 -21.01 13.36
C ALA A 62 -1.72 -21.51 14.80
N SER A 63 -2.36 -20.71 15.64
CA SER A 63 -2.59 -21.04 17.06
C SER A 63 -3.62 -22.16 17.22
N ILE A 64 -4.70 -22.16 16.44
CA ILE A 64 -5.70 -23.24 16.40
C ILE A 64 -5.04 -24.56 16.00
N LEU A 65 -4.28 -24.57 14.90
CA LEU A 65 -3.61 -25.79 14.41
C LEU A 65 -2.59 -26.32 15.42
N GLU A 66 -1.84 -25.44 16.08
CA GLU A 66 -0.87 -25.84 17.09
C GLU A 66 -1.53 -26.39 18.35
N ALA A 67 -2.57 -25.74 18.86
CA ALA A 67 -3.30 -26.20 20.05
C ALA A 67 -3.85 -27.61 19.82
N HIS A 68 -4.55 -27.83 18.71
CA HIS A 68 -5.07 -29.16 18.39
C HIS A 68 -3.99 -30.20 18.16
N ALA A 69 -2.84 -29.83 17.58
CA ALA A 69 -1.72 -30.75 17.40
C ALA A 69 -1.05 -31.12 18.74
N LYS A 70 -0.95 -30.19 19.70
CA LYS A 70 -0.30 -30.40 21.00
C LYS A 70 -1.18 -31.13 22.01
N ASP A 71 -2.45 -30.74 22.14
CA ASP A 71 -3.39 -31.35 23.10
C ASP A 71 -3.63 -32.84 22.83
N ASN A 72 -3.32 -33.26 21.60
CA ASN A 72 -3.54 -34.59 21.08
C ASN A 72 -2.24 -35.29 20.68
N TYR A 73 -1.07 -34.79 21.12
CA TYR A 73 0.20 -35.25 20.61
C TYR A 73 0.44 -36.74 20.90
N LEU A 74 0.32 -37.54 19.86
CA LEU A 74 0.78 -38.92 19.78
C LEU A 74 1.63 -39.04 18.51
N PRO A 75 2.81 -39.68 18.56
CA PRO A 75 3.63 -39.89 17.38
C PRO A 75 2.80 -40.55 16.27
N ASN A 76 2.83 -40.01 15.06
CA ASN A 76 2.04 -40.45 13.90
C ASN A 76 0.51 -40.31 14.01
N LYS A 77 -0.03 -39.52 14.95
CA LYS A 77 -1.46 -39.19 14.94
C LYS A 77 -1.83 -38.50 13.63
N LYS A 78 -2.85 -39.05 12.98
CA LYS A 78 -3.43 -38.55 11.75
C LYS A 78 -4.75 -37.84 12.07
N PHE A 79 -4.93 -36.68 11.47
CA PHE A 79 -6.16 -35.91 11.52
C PHE A 79 -6.78 -35.95 10.12
N ASP A 80 -8.05 -36.35 10.05
CA ASP A 80 -8.82 -36.30 8.82
C ASP A 80 -8.91 -34.85 8.34
N ILE A 81 -8.64 -34.60 7.06
CA ILE A 81 -8.69 -33.26 6.49
C ILE A 81 -10.05 -32.60 6.71
N ASN A 82 -11.15 -33.36 6.72
CA ASN A 82 -12.49 -32.85 6.99
C ASN A 82 -12.62 -32.26 8.39
N VAL A 83 -11.91 -32.82 9.37
CA VAL A 83 -11.91 -32.29 10.74
C VAL A 83 -11.09 -31.01 10.82
N ILE A 84 -9.91 -30.99 10.18
CA ILE A 84 -9.05 -29.80 10.16
C ILE A 84 -9.73 -28.65 9.41
N SER A 85 -10.41 -28.94 8.29
CA SER A 85 -11.16 -27.96 7.52
C SER A 85 -12.26 -27.32 8.35
N LYS A 86 -12.98 -28.06 9.19
CA LYS A 86 -13.98 -27.48 10.12
C LYS A 86 -13.38 -26.43 11.06
N TRP A 87 -12.15 -26.62 11.54
CA TRP A 87 -11.49 -25.61 12.38
C TRP A 87 -11.21 -24.31 11.63
N LYS A 88 -10.86 -24.43 10.34
CA LYS A 88 -10.71 -23.27 9.45
C LYS A 88 -12.07 -22.64 9.13
N ASP A 89 -13.09 -23.44 8.86
CA ASP A 89 -14.44 -22.94 8.54
C ASP A 89 -15.00 -22.14 9.72
N CYS A 90 -14.82 -22.60 10.96
CA CYS A 90 -15.18 -21.81 12.15
C CYS A 90 -14.45 -20.46 12.25
N LEU A 91 -13.21 -20.39 11.76
CA LEU A 91 -12.46 -19.12 11.69
C LEU A 91 -12.98 -18.22 10.57
N ASP A 92 -13.31 -18.80 9.42
CA ASP A 92 -13.87 -18.09 8.27
C ASP A 92 -15.30 -17.56 8.52
N GLU A 93 -16.04 -18.16 9.45
CA GLU A 93 -17.35 -17.70 9.91
C GLU A 93 -17.26 -16.60 10.98
N SER A 94 -16.06 -16.31 11.50
CA SER A 94 -15.86 -15.30 12.54
C SER A 94 -16.05 -13.89 12.00
N GLU A 95 -16.97 -13.10 12.58
CA GLU A 95 -17.14 -11.69 12.22
C GLU A 95 -15.88 -10.84 12.45
N VAL A 96 -15.01 -11.27 13.37
CA VAL A 96 -13.82 -10.49 13.79
C VAL A 96 -12.56 -10.96 13.08
N TRP A 97 -12.41 -12.28 12.89
CA TRP A 97 -11.14 -12.86 12.45
C TRP A 97 -11.18 -13.45 11.05
N ALA A 98 -12.34 -13.55 10.40
CA ALA A 98 -12.42 -14.01 9.02
C ALA A 98 -11.59 -13.11 8.09
N ILE A 99 -11.04 -13.71 7.03
CA ILE A 99 -10.36 -12.92 6.00
C ILE A 99 -11.41 -12.09 5.25
N ASP A 100 -11.22 -10.77 5.22
CA ASP A 100 -11.96 -9.90 4.31
C ASP A 100 -11.34 -10.00 2.90
N ILE A 101 -11.80 -10.99 2.14
CA ILE A 101 -11.33 -11.25 0.77
C ILE A 101 -11.60 -10.05 -0.15
N GLN A 102 -12.69 -9.31 0.08
CA GLN A 102 -13.04 -8.17 -0.76
C GLN A 102 -12.11 -6.99 -0.51
N GLN A 103 -11.81 -6.69 0.75
CA GLN A 103 -10.81 -5.70 1.11
C GLN A 103 -9.43 -6.10 0.58
N LEU A 104 -9.04 -7.37 0.70
CA LEU A 104 -7.75 -7.86 0.21
C LEU A 104 -7.62 -7.66 -1.31
N ARG A 105 -8.65 -8.03 -2.08
CA ARG A 105 -8.70 -7.81 -3.54
C ARG A 105 -8.66 -6.33 -3.90
N THR A 106 -9.40 -5.50 -3.16
CA THR A 106 -9.44 -4.05 -3.39
C THR A 106 -8.06 -3.44 -3.15
N CYS A 107 -7.37 -3.86 -2.08
CA CYS A 107 -6.00 -3.44 -1.78
C CYS A 107 -5.03 -3.87 -2.88
N GLN A 108 -5.06 -5.15 -3.29
CA GLN A 108 -4.24 -5.68 -4.37
C GLN A 108 -4.41 -4.88 -5.67
N HIS A 109 -5.65 -4.65 -6.09
CA HIS A 109 -5.92 -3.85 -7.29
C HIS A 109 -5.43 -2.41 -7.16
N SER A 110 -5.63 -1.78 -5.99
CA SER A 110 -5.18 -0.40 -5.76
C SER A 110 -3.66 -0.28 -5.84
N LEU A 111 -2.93 -1.25 -5.28
CA LEU A 111 -1.47 -1.30 -5.38
C LEU A 111 -1.03 -1.57 -6.81
N GLU A 112 -1.60 -2.57 -7.48
CA GLU A 112 -1.22 -2.93 -8.85
C GLU A 112 -1.42 -1.76 -9.83
N PHE A 113 -2.53 -1.03 -9.70
CA PHE A 113 -2.87 0.04 -10.63
C PHE A 113 -2.16 1.37 -10.33
N HIS A 114 -1.91 1.69 -9.05
CA HIS A 114 -1.39 3.00 -8.66
C HIS A 114 0.05 2.98 -8.15
N ARG A 115 0.55 1.85 -7.68
CA ARG A 115 1.81 1.73 -6.90
C ARG A 115 2.56 0.44 -7.25
N GLU A 116 3.05 0.36 -8.49
CA GLU A 116 3.69 -0.84 -9.06
C GLU A 116 4.87 -1.37 -8.23
N LYS A 117 5.68 -0.48 -7.63
CA LYS A 117 6.84 -0.88 -6.81
C LYS A 117 6.39 -1.58 -5.53
N GLU A 118 5.40 -1.03 -4.87
CA GLU A 118 4.81 -1.56 -3.64
C GLU A 118 4.01 -2.83 -3.92
N TRP A 119 3.36 -2.89 -5.06
CA TRP A 119 2.74 -4.10 -5.56
C TRP A 119 3.75 -5.24 -5.71
N ALA A 120 4.96 -4.97 -6.22
CA ALA A 120 5.99 -5.99 -6.36
C ALA A 120 6.39 -6.61 -5.00
N GLU A 121 6.49 -5.81 -3.94
CA GLU A 121 6.76 -6.33 -2.58
C GLU A 121 5.57 -7.11 -2.01
N TRP A 122 4.36 -6.58 -2.17
CA TRP A 122 3.12 -7.25 -1.75
C TRP A 122 2.94 -8.61 -2.43
N LYS A 123 3.16 -8.67 -3.75
CA LYS A 123 2.96 -9.85 -4.59
C LYS A 123 3.90 -11.01 -4.23
N LYS A 124 5.07 -10.74 -3.65
CA LYS A 124 6.01 -11.78 -3.21
C LYS A 124 5.50 -12.59 -2.03
N ILE A 125 4.68 -11.99 -1.18
CA ILE A 125 4.28 -12.57 0.11
C ILE A 125 2.82 -13.03 0.09
N ILE A 126 1.90 -12.13 -0.29
CA ILE A 126 0.48 -12.30 0.00
C ILE A 126 -0.18 -13.38 -0.89
N PRO A 127 -0.11 -13.32 -2.24
CA PRO A 127 -0.69 -14.37 -3.07
C PRO A 127 -0.09 -15.78 -2.80
N PRO A 128 1.25 -15.96 -2.69
CA PRO A 128 1.83 -17.26 -2.37
C PRO A 128 1.36 -17.83 -1.02
N LEU A 129 1.15 -16.98 -0.01
CA LEU A 129 0.59 -17.39 1.27
C LEU A 129 -0.83 -17.94 1.13
N LEU A 130 -1.73 -17.21 0.45
CA LEU A 130 -3.10 -17.66 0.22
C LEU A 130 -3.13 -18.98 -0.55
N ASP A 131 -2.25 -19.12 -1.53
CA ASP A 131 -2.09 -20.35 -2.31
C ASP A 131 -1.63 -21.51 -1.44
N LYS A 132 -0.69 -21.26 -0.53
CA LYS A 132 -0.21 -22.27 0.41
C LYS A 132 -1.28 -22.71 1.40
N ILE A 133 -2.13 -21.78 1.87
CA ILE A 133 -3.30 -22.09 2.70
C ILE A 133 -4.25 -23.00 1.91
N ASN A 134 -4.63 -22.60 0.71
CA ASN A 134 -5.53 -23.42 -0.13
C ASN A 134 -4.97 -24.83 -0.38
N GLN A 135 -3.67 -24.95 -0.70
CA GLN A 135 -3.00 -26.23 -0.87
C GLN A 135 -3.00 -27.09 0.40
N PHE A 136 -2.76 -26.49 1.57
CA PHE A 136 -2.74 -27.23 2.83
C PHE A 136 -4.10 -27.84 3.15
N PHE A 137 -5.18 -27.09 2.92
CA PHE A 137 -6.56 -27.51 3.13
C PHE A 137 -7.19 -28.25 1.94
N LEU A 138 -6.41 -28.55 0.89
CA LEU A 138 -6.88 -29.20 -0.34
C LEU A 138 -8.05 -28.47 -1.02
N ILE A 139 -8.10 -27.14 -0.88
CA ILE A 139 -9.12 -26.29 -1.48
C ILE A 139 -8.80 -26.11 -2.96
N SER A 140 -9.70 -26.60 -3.81
CA SER A 140 -9.56 -26.48 -5.27
C SER A 140 -9.94 -25.07 -5.72
N LYS A 141 -9.09 -24.46 -6.56
CA LYS A 141 -9.41 -23.16 -7.16
C LYS A 141 -10.33 -23.31 -8.38
N PRO A 142 -11.08 -22.27 -8.74
CA PRO A 142 -11.81 -22.25 -10.01
C PRO A 142 -10.89 -22.59 -11.18
N GLY A 143 -11.31 -23.54 -12.03
CA GLY A 143 -10.53 -24.00 -13.19
C GLY A 143 -9.46 -25.06 -12.89
N GLN A 144 -9.29 -25.50 -11.63
CA GLN A 144 -8.42 -26.62 -11.28
C GLN A 144 -9.23 -27.93 -11.10
N PRO A 145 -8.60 -29.11 -11.29
CA PRO A 145 -9.24 -30.38 -10.98
C PRO A 145 -9.69 -30.43 -9.51
N VAL A 146 -10.91 -30.91 -9.26
CA VAL A 146 -11.43 -31.07 -7.91
C VAL A 146 -10.58 -32.11 -7.17
N THR A 147 -10.01 -31.70 -6.04
CA THR A 147 -9.26 -32.60 -5.17
C THR A 147 -10.23 -33.33 -4.24
N PHE A 148 -10.23 -34.66 -4.27
CA PHE A 148 -11.05 -35.45 -3.35
C PHE A 148 -10.45 -35.43 -1.94
N ILE A 149 -11.16 -34.81 -1.01
CA ILE A 149 -10.74 -34.67 0.39
C ILE A 149 -11.00 -35.94 1.22
N ASN A 150 -11.89 -36.83 0.78
CA ASN A 150 -12.27 -38.02 1.55
C ASN A 150 -11.09 -38.98 1.75
N GLY A 151 -10.82 -39.33 3.02
CA GLY A 151 -9.75 -40.25 3.40
C GLY A 151 -8.34 -39.61 3.40
N GLN A 152 -8.23 -38.33 3.06
CA GLN A 152 -6.97 -37.59 3.18
C GLN A 152 -6.73 -37.21 4.64
N ASN A 153 -5.47 -37.34 5.06
CA ASN A 153 -5.08 -37.10 6.44
C ASN A 153 -3.83 -36.23 6.51
N LYS A 154 -3.69 -35.47 7.59
CA LYS A 154 -2.47 -34.76 7.96
C LYS A 154 -1.92 -35.23 9.29
N THR A 155 -0.61 -35.31 9.42
CA THR A 155 0.04 -35.67 10.69
C THR A 155 0.11 -34.47 11.63
N ALA A 156 0.21 -34.72 12.94
CA ALA A 156 0.47 -33.67 13.92
C ALA A 156 1.72 -32.82 13.55
N ASP A 157 2.77 -33.46 13.03
CA ASP A 157 3.98 -32.77 12.59
C ASP A 157 3.72 -31.83 11.41
N GLU A 158 2.91 -32.24 10.42
CA GLU A 158 2.52 -31.37 9.31
C GLU A 158 1.76 -30.14 9.81
N LEU A 159 0.86 -30.29 10.79
CA LEU A 159 0.14 -29.18 11.41
C LEU A 159 1.10 -28.22 12.12
N LEU A 160 2.05 -28.74 12.90
CA LEU A 160 3.05 -27.93 13.61
C LEU A 160 4.04 -27.23 12.67
N VAL A 161 4.44 -27.89 11.57
CA VAL A 161 5.27 -27.28 10.53
C VAL A 161 4.51 -26.16 9.84
N PHE A 162 3.23 -26.39 9.49
CA PHE A 162 2.42 -25.38 8.82
C PHE A 162 2.08 -24.21 9.74
N SER A 163 1.79 -24.44 11.02
CA SER A 163 1.61 -23.39 12.02
C SER A 163 2.86 -22.50 12.16
N ARG A 164 4.05 -23.09 12.21
CA ARG A 164 5.33 -22.34 12.20
C ARG A 164 5.50 -21.52 10.92
N TYR A 165 5.15 -22.09 9.77
CA TYR A 165 5.15 -21.37 8.50
C TYR A 165 4.22 -20.15 8.54
N LEU A 166 2.97 -20.32 9.00
CA LEU A 166 2.01 -19.22 9.11
C LEU A 166 2.51 -18.10 10.02
N ARG A 167 3.14 -18.41 11.16
CA ARG A 167 3.73 -17.39 12.03
C ARG A 167 4.88 -16.63 11.39
N LYS A 168 5.74 -17.34 10.66
CA LYS A 168 6.81 -16.70 9.89
C LYS A 168 6.21 -15.73 8.86
N GLN A 169 5.17 -16.17 8.15
CA GLN A 169 4.47 -15.34 7.18
C GLN A 169 3.77 -14.14 7.84
N THR A 170 3.19 -14.27 9.03
CA THR A 170 2.65 -13.12 9.79
C THR A 170 3.72 -12.05 10.03
N ALA A 171 4.95 -12.44 10.40
CA ALA A 171 6.05 -11.50 10.59
C ALA A 171 6.52 -10.86 9.26
N GLU A 172 6.52 -11.63 8.17
CA GLU A 172 6.83 -11.12 6.83
C GLU A 172 5.77 -10.11 6.36
N ILE A 173 4.48 -10.38 6.60
CA ILE A 173 3.38 -9.44 6.31
C ILE A 173 3.57 -8.13 7.09
N GLU A 174 3.90 -8.21 8.38
CA GLU A 174 4.14 -7.01 9.18
C GLU A 174 5.31 -6.19 8.64
N SER A 175 6.39 -6.86 8.22
CA SER A 175 7.57 -6.20 7.65
C SER A 175 7.21 -5.48 6.34
N VAL A 176 6.46 -6.14 5.46
CA VAL A 176 5.96 -5.51 4.22
C VAL A 176 5.01 -4.36 4.54
N ARG A 177 4.07 -4.53 5.48
CA ARG A 177 3.15 -3.46 5.90
C ARG A 177 3.91 -2.22 6.34
N GLN A 178 4.91 -2.37 7.21
CA GLN A 178 5.72 -1.25 7.69
C GLN A 178 6.48 -0.56 6.54
N LEU A 179 7.10 -1.34 5.65
CA LEU A 179 7.81 -0.81 4.48
C LEU A 179 6.89 -0.01 3.56
N LEU A 180 5.72 -0.55 3.22
CA LEU A 180 4.78 0.12 2.32
C LEU A 180 4.25 1.43 2.95
N LEU A 181 3.89 1.38 4.24
CA LEU A 181 3.41 2.56 4.95
C LEU A 181 4.50 3.62 5.13
N SER A 182 5.77 3.23 5.34
CA SER A 182 6.86 4.20 5.43
C SER A 182 7.10 4.91 4.10
N GLN A 183 7.08 4.17 2.99
CA GLN A 183 7.20 4.75 1.64
C GLN A 183 6.06 5.72 1.33
N MET A 184 4.82 5.34 1.65
CA MET A 184 3.67 6.24 1.47
C MET A 184 3.76 7.47 2.37
N ARG A 185 4.26 7.32 3.61
CA ARG A 185 4.45 8.45 4.52
C ARG A 185 5.51 9.43 4.01
N GLU A 186 6.63 8.93 3.50
CA GLU A 186 7.67 9.76 2.90
C GLU A 186 7.13 10.54 1.70
N GLU A 187 6.41 9.86 0.80
CA GLU A 187 5.74 10.50 -0.34
C GLU A 187 4.73 11.56 0.10
N PHE A 188 3.95 11.30 1.16
CA PHE A 188 3.00 12.26 1.72
C PHE A 188 3.71 13.53 2.23
N ILE A 189 4.84 13.37 2.93
CA ILE A 189 5.64 14.50 3.44
C ILE A 189 6.21 15.30 2.28
N GLU A 190 6.75 14.64 1.25
CA GLU A 190 7.27 15.32 0.06
C GLU A 190 6.19 16.13 -0.64
N LEU A 191 5.00 15.54 -0.84
CA LEU A 191 3.86 16.19 -1.46
C LEU A 191 3.40 17.41 -0.65
N THR A 192 3.29 17.29 0.67
CA THR A 192 2.79 18.35 1.54
C THR A 192 3.82 19.44 1.85
N SER A 193 5.11 19.20 1.59
CA SER A 193 6.18 20.21 1.71
C SER A 193 6.19 21.27 0.59
N PHE A 194 5.31 21.15 -0.41
CA PHE A 194 5.29 22.03 -1.58
C PHE A 194 4.85 23.47 -1.23
N GLU A 195 5.74 24.44 -1.39
CA GLU A 195 5.42 25.87 -1.26
C GLU A 195 4.79 26.46 -2.55
N PRO A 196 3.77 27.32 -2.45
CA PRO A 196 3.15 27.96 -3.61
C PRO A 196 4.11 28.91 -4.32
N VAL A 197 4.14 28.83 -5.65
CA VAL A 197 4.96 29.74 -6.47
C VAL A 197 4.27 31.09 -6.51
N THR A 198 4.91 32.09 -5.91
CA THR A 198 4.48 33.49 -5.96
C THR A 198 5.29 34.28 -6.99
N MET A 199 4.77 35.43 -7.42
CA MET A 199 5.51 36.36 -8.28
C MET A 199 6.88 36.71 -7.66
N PHE A 200 6.92 36.89 -6.34
CA PHE A 200 8.13 37.15 -5.57
C PHE A 200 9.14 36.00 -5.62
N SER A 201 8.68 34.74 -5.52
CA SER A 201 9.55 33.56 -5.64
C SER A 201 10.20 33.45 -7.03
N LEU A 202 9.48 33.84 -8.08
CA LEU A 202 10.01 33.89 -9.44
C LEU A 202 11.01 35.02 -9.63
N PHE A 203 10.72 36.23 -9.13
CA PHE A 203 11.68 37.34 -9.17
C PHE A 203 12.96 37.00 -8.41
N LYS A 204 12.85 36.31 -7.27
CA LYS A 204 14.02 35.84 -6.50
C LYS A 204 14.83 34.79 -7.28
N SER A 205 14.16 33.86 -7.98
CA SER A 205 14.81 32.85 -8.82
C SER A 205 15.48 33.47 -10.06
N ILE A 206 14.81 34.38 -10.76
CA ILE A 206 15.36 35.12 -11.90
C ILE A 206 16.57 35.94 -11.45
N LYS A 207 16.47 36.69 -10.34
CA LYS A 207 17.58 37.45 -9.77
C LYS A 207 18.78 36.54 -9.44
N LYS A 208 18.54 35.36 -8.86
CA LYS A 208 19.59 34.38 -8.57
C LYS A 208 20.28 33.88 -9.85
N ASN A 209 19.50 33.48 -10.85
CA ASN A 209 20.03 32.96 -12.11
C ASN A 209 20.78 34.03 -12.91
N VAL A 210 20.27 35.27 -12.90
CA VAL A 210 20.92 36.43 -13.52
C VAL A 210 22.23 36.75 -12.80
N MET A 211 22.25 36.79 -11.46
CA MET A 211 23.49 36.96 -10.71
C MET A 211 24.48 35.82 -10.97
N GLN A 212 24.04 34.56 -11.04
CA GLN A 212 24.93 33.44 -11.36
C GLN A 212 25.51 33.57 -12.77
N PHE A 213 24.70 33.96 -13.75
CA PHE A 213 25.16 34.21 -15.11
C PHE A 213 26.23 35.32 -15.16
N PHE A 214 26.02 36.41 -14.42
CA PHE A 214 26.98 37.52 -14.34
C PHE A 214 28.23 37.19 -13.51
N CYS A 215 28.12 36.40 -12.43
CA CYS A 215 29.26 35.92 -11.65
C CYS A 215 30.12 34.91 -12.42
N ILE A 216 29.50 34.02 -13.22
CA ILE A 216 30.21 33.06 -14.08
C ILE A 216 30.93 33.78 -15.24
N SER A 217 30.36 34.87 -15.76
CA SER A 217 31.01 35.69 -16.79
C SER A 217 32.10 36.61 -16.23
N ALA A 218 32.02 37.03 -14.96
CA ALA A 218 33.09 37.77 -14.29
C ALA A 218 34.33 36.92 -13.93
N LEU A 219 34.20 35.59 -13.82
CA LEU A 219 35.31 34.65 -13.59
C LEU A 219 36.03 34.21 -14.89
N LYS A 220 35.57 34.66 -16.05
CA LYS A 220 36.13 34.35 -17.38
C LYS A 220 36.95 35.48 -18.01
N ASN A 221 37.13 36.59 -17.28
CA ASN A 221 38.06 37.68 -17.61
C ASN A 221 39.17 37.74 -16.56
#